data_AF-A0A531CKI0-F1
#
_entry.id   AF-A0A531CKI0-F1
#
_cell.length_a   1.000
_cell.length_b   1.000
_cell.length_c   1.000
_cell.angle_alpha   90.00
_cell.angle_beta   90.00
_cell.angle_gamma   90.00
#
_symmetry.space_group_name_H-M   'P 1'
#
loop_
_entity.id
_entity.type
_entity.pdbx_description
1 polymer ?
#
loop_
_entity_poly.entity_id
_entity_poly.type
_entity_poly.pdbx_seq_one_letter_code
_entity_poly.pdbx_strand_id
1 'polypeptide(L)'
;MDVTAGVAPSAPAETTAGFLAFERETTVARVVLVRHEDGPEDDRVVAFFRAHGVLPQTIRPFLGERLDDVDASVVGSVIFGGKFNVFDDHKYPFLRHEKEWAEQCLKQNVPLLGICLGAQVMATVLGEGWTSSWRSGRVRLL
;
A
#
# COMPACT_ATOMS: atom_id res chain seq x y z
N MET A 1 -25.70 -53.76 -46.96
CA MET A 1 -24.34 -53.20 -46.85
C MET A 1 -23.97 -53.33 -45.37
N ASP A 2 -23.44 -54.48 -44.95
CA ASP A 2 -21.99 -54.79 -44.90
C ASP A 2 -21.24 -53.82 -43.98
N VAL A 3 -20.42 -54.18 -42.98
CA VAL A 3 -19.96 -55.43 -42.36
C VAL A 3 -19.17 -55.01 -41.09
N THR A 4 -19.16 -55.84 -40.03
CA THR A 4 -18.05 -56.12 -39.04
C THR A 4 -17.34 -54.94 -38.33
N ALA A 5 -16.74 -54.98 -37.14
CA ALA A 5 -16.29 -55.92 -36.10
C ALA A 5 -16.18 -55.04 -34.81
N GLY A 6 -16.38 -55.50 -33.58
CA GLY A 6 -15.53 -56.45 -32.86
C GLY A 6 -14.89 -55.78 -31.64
N VAL A 7 -14.85 -56.51 -30.52
CA VAL A 7 -14.05 -56.33 -29.28
C VAL A 7 -14.69 -55.54 -28.12
N ALA A 8 -14.95 -56.29 -27.03
CA ALA A 8 -15.16 -55.87 -25.64
C ALA A 8 -13.88 -56.17 -24.81
N PRO A 9 -13.80 -55.95 -23.47
CA PRO A 9 -14.25 -54.86 -22.59
C PRO A 9 -13.07 -54.28 -21.72
N SER A 10 -13.41 -53.42 -20.73
CA SER A 10 -12.71 -53.10 -19.46
C SER A 10 -11.97 -51.76 -19.31
N ALA A 11 -12.25 -51.10 -18.17
CA ALA A 11 -11.87 -49.74 -17.74
C ALA A 11 -10.38 -49.59 -17.34
N PRO A 12 -9.88 -48.36 -17.06
CA PRO A 12 -9.93 -47.87 -15.68
C PRO A 12 -10.20 -46.35 -15.54
N ALA A 13 -10.41 -45.94 -14.29
CA ALA A 13 -10.57 -44.57 -13.82
C ALA A 13 -9.37 -43.67 -14.18
N GLU A 14 -9.63 -42.46 -14.68
CA GLU A 14 -8.66 -41.37 -14.72
C GLU A 14 -8.99 -40.34 -13.65
N THR A 15 -8.32 -40.50 -12.52
CA THR A 15 -7.93 -39.38 -11.65
C THR A 15 -7.01 -38.47 -12.45
N THR A 16 -7.39 -37.21 -12.67
CA THR A 16 -6.41 -36.15 -12.90
C THR A 16 -6.87 -34.85 -12.24
N ALA A 17 -6.12 -34.54 -11.19
CA ALA A 17 -5.84 -33.22 -10.65
C ALA A 17 -7.05 -32.33 -10.33
N GLY A 18 -7.35 -32.26 -9.02
CA GLY A 18 -8.06 -31.13 -8.45
C GLY A 18 -7.41 -29.83 -8.93
N PHE A 19 -8.15 -29.10 -9.74
CA PHE A 19 -7.90 -27.70 -10.03
C PHE A 19 -8.10 -27.00 -8.68
N LEU A 20 -7.02 -26.78 -7.93
CA LEU A 20 -7.01 -25.83 -6.85
C LEU A 20 -7.36 -24.49 -7.50
N ALA A 21 -8.65 -24.16 -7.52
CA ALA A 21 -9.10 -22.80 -7.60
C ALA A 21 -8.48 -22.12 -6.37
N PHE A 22 -7.27 -21.61 -6.55
CA PHE A 22 -6.67 -20.65 -5.66
C PHE A 22 -7.63 -19.46 -5.71
N GLU A 23 -8.56 -19.40 -4.76
CA GLU A 23 -9.37 -18.23 -4.50
C GLU A 23 -8.37 -17.09 -4.36
N ARG A 24 -8.21 -16.29 -5.43
CA ARG A 24 -7.50 -15.03 -5.27
C ARG A 24 -8.39 -14.22 -4.36
N GLU A 25 -8.03 -14.20 -3.08
CA GLU A 25 -8.52 -13.19 -2.16
C GLU A 25 -8.31 -11.86 -2.87
N THR A 26 -9.42 -11.27 -3.33
CA THR A 26 -9.38 -10.12 -4.23
C THR A 26 -9.16 -8.93 -3.31
N THR A 27 -7.91 -8.73 -2.90
CA THR A 27 -7.57 -7.63 -2.01
C THR A 27 -7.88 -6.33 -2.76
N VAL A 28 -8.80 -5.55 -2.22
CA VAL A 28 -9.21 -4.28 -2.84
C VAL A 28 -8.06 -3.30 -2.69
N ALA A 29 -7.42 -2.98 -3.81
CA ALA A 29 -6.35 -2.00 -3.87
C ALA A 29 -6.83 -0.66 -3.32
N ARG A 30 -6.09 -0.09 -2.37
CA ARG A 30 -6.41 1.16 -1.69
C ARG A 30 -5.25 2.14 -1.79
N VAL A 31 -5.61 3.41 -1.99
CA VAL A 31 -4.71 4.55 -1.87
C VAL A 31 -5.04 5.27 -0.58
N VAL A 32 -4.04 5.51 0.27
CA VAL A 32 -4.24 6.11 1.59
C VAL A 32 -3.84 7.58 1.59
N LEU A 33 -4.69 8.46 2.11
CA LEU A 33 -4.45 9.90 2.26
C LEU A 33 -4.39 10.26 3.73
N VAL A 34 -3.21 10.60 4.23
CA VAL A 34 -2.97 10.97 5.62
C VAL A 34 -3.11 12.49 5.77
N ARG A 35 -4.13 12.95 6.51
CA ARG A 35 -4.46 14.37 6.70
C ARG A 35 -4.23 14.86 8.12
N HIS A 36 -3.99 16.18 8.22
CA HIS A 36 -3.74 16.90 9.47
C HIS A 36 -4.70 18.08 9.70
N GLU A 37 -5.77 18.14 8.92
CA GLU A 37 -6.80 19.17 9.00
C GLU A 37 -8.18 18.54 8.81
N ASP A 38 -9.21 19.22 9.33
CA ASP A 38 -10.61 18.81 9.24
C ASP A 38 -11.36 19.61 8.16
N GLY A 39 -10.63 19.99 7.11
CA GLY A 39 -11.18 20.72 5.97
C GLY A 39 -11.94 19.81 4.99
N PRO A 40 -12.64 20.41 4.02
CA PRO A 40 -13.28 19.65 2.95
C PRO A 40 -12.27 18.79 2.18
N GLU A 41 -12.68 17.60 1.77
CA GLU A 41 -11.85 16.67 0.98
C GLU A 41 -11.91 16.98 -0.53
N ASP A 42 -11.69 18.25 -0.92
CA ASP A 42 -11.82 18.73 -2.29
C ASP A 42 -10.51 19.19 -2.95
N ASP A 43 -9.37 18.75 -2.40
CA ASP A 43 -8.07 19.10 -2.98
C ASP A 43 -7.75 18.38 -4.31
N ARG A 44 -6.65 18.84 -4.92
CA ARG A 44 -6.17 18.34 -6.22
C ARG A 44 -5.79 16.86 -6.21
N VAL A 45 -5.35 16.32 -5.08
CA VAL A 45 -4.98 14.90 -4.96
C VAL A 45 -6.24 14.05 -4.99
N VAL A 46 -7.27 14.41 -4.22
CA VAL A 46 -8.57 13.73 -4.26
C VAL A 46 -9.20 13.85 -5.65
N ALA A 47 -9.19 15.05 -6.24
CA ALA A 47 -9.70 15.27 -7.59
C ALA A 47 -8.97 14.43 -8.64
N PHE A 48 -7.64 14.31 -8.52
CA PHE A 48 -6.83 13.47 -9.40
C PHE A 48 -7.24 12.01 -9.31
N PHE A 49 -7.33 11.43 -8.11
CA PHE A 49 -7.72 10.02 -7.97
C PHE A 49 -9.15 9.76 -8.45
N ARG A 50 -10.10 10.65 -8.14
CA ARG A 50 -11.48 10.55 -8.61
C ARG A 50 -11.58 10.58 -10.13
N ALA A 51 -10.83 11.46 -10.79
CA ALA A 51 -10.77 11.54 -12.26
C ALA A 51 -10.24 10.25 -12.91
N HIS A 52 -9.51 9.43 -12.15
CA HIS A 52 -8.96 8.14 -12.60
C HIS A 52 -9.74 6.93 -12.04
N GLY A 53 -10.94 7.14 -11.47
CA GLY A 53 -11.79 6.06 -10.97
C GLY A 53 -11.31 5.42 -9.67
N VAL A 54 -10.39 6.06 -8.94
CA VAL A 54 -9.90 5.59 -7.65
C VAL A 54 -10.55 6.42 -6.54
N LEU A 55 -11.15 5.75 -5.57
CA LEU A 55 -11.63 6.38 -4.33
C LEU A 55 -10.58 6.17 -3.24
N PRO A 56 -9.79 7.18 -2.90
CA PRO A 56 -8.78 7.03 -1.87
C PRO A 56 -9.41 7.01 -0.47
N GLN A 57 -8.77 6.30 0.44
CA GLN A 57 -9.12 6.23 1.85
C GLN A 57 -8.43 7.38 2.61
N THR A 58 -9.20 8.29 3.19
CA THR A 58 -8.66 9.33 4.09
C THR A 58 -8.48 8.77 5.49
N ILE A 59 -7.32 9.03 6.10
CA ILE A 59 -7.02 8.76 7.50
C ILE A 59 -6.56 10.06 8.17
N ARG A 60 -7.05 10.34 9.38
CA ARG A 60 -6.76 11.54 10.19
C ARG A 60 -6.13 11.16 11.53
N PRO A 61 -4.81 10.89 11.56
CA PRO A 61 -4.16 10.46 12.80
C PRO A 61 -4.28 11.48 13.95
N PHE A 62 -4.37 12.77 13.63
CA PHE A 62 -4.56 13.84 14.61
C PHE A 62 -5.92 13.79 15.34
N LEU A 63 -6.92 13.09 14.78
CA LEU A 63 -8.22 12.82 15.43
C LEU A 63 -8.26 11.45 16.13
N GLY A 64 -7.14 10.73 16.16
CA GLY A 64 -7.05 9.40 16.78
C GLY A 64 -7.37 8.24 15.84
N GLU A 65 -7.59 8.49 14.55
CA GLU A 65 -7.67 7.42 13.56
C GLU A 65 -6.32 6.71 13.44
N ARG A 66 -6.34 5.40 13.21
CA ARG A 66 -5.11 4.60 13.17
C ARG A 66 -4.61 4.46 11.74
N LEU A 67 -3.29 4.56 11.59
CA LEU A 67 -2.57 4.02 10.46
C LEU A 67 -2.24 2.57 10.81
N ASP A 68 -2.91 1.64 10.15
CA ASP A 68 -2.60 0.20 10.27
C ASP A 68 -1.28 -0.11 9.55
N ASP A 69 -0.80 -1.35 9.63
CA ASP A 69 0.39 -1.76 8.90
C ASP A 69 0.13 -1.71 7.38
N VAL A 70 1.19 -1.37 6.64
CA VAL A 70 1.16 -1.40 5.17
C VAL A 70 1.13 -2.86 4.72
N ASP A 71 0.01 -3.28 4.13
CA ASP A 71 -0.17 -4.61 3.56
C ASP A 71 -0.22 -4.57 2.02
N ALA A 72 -0.42 -5.73 1.39
CA ALA A 72 -0.50 -5.85 -0.07
C ALA A 72 -1.68 -5.09 -0.71
N SER A 73 -2.65 -4.62 0.07
CA SER A 73 -3.75 -3.80 -0.42
C SER A 73 -3.34 -2.35 -0.68
N VAL A 74 -2.29 -1.86 0.01
CA VAL A 74 -1.86 -0.47 -0.08
C VAL A 74 -1.00 -0.27 -1.31
N VAL A 75 -1.59 0.31 -2.36
CA VAL A 75 -0.91 0.53 -3.64
C VAL A 75 -0.31 1.93 -3.79
N GLY A 76 -0.56 2.82 -2.84
CA GLY A 76 0.03 4.15 -2.79
C GLY A 76 -0.44 4.94 -1.57
N SER A 77 0.35 5.94 -1.18
CA SER A 77 0.03 6.80 -0.05
C SER A 77 0.43 8.25 -0.31
N VAL A 78 -0.35 9.19 0.23
CA VAL A 78 -0.03 10.62 0.26
C VAL A 78 -0.13 11.13 1.69
N ILE A 79 0.92 11.76 2.19
CA ILE A 79 0.94 12.43 3.50
C ILE A 79 0.89 13.93 3.27
N PHE A 80 -0.15 14.58 3.77
CA PHE A 80 -0.43 15.99 3.53
C PHE A 80 0.34 16.92 4.48
N GLY A 81 0.22 18.22 4.21
CA GLY A 81 0.69 19.26 5.12
C GLY A 81 -0.15 19.32 6.40
N GLY A 82 0.34 20.08 7.38
CA GLY A 82 -0.33 20.29 8.65
C GLY A 82 0.37 21.36 9.48
N LYS A 83 -0.32 21.87 10.50
CA LYS A 83 0.22 22.86 11.45
C LYS A 83 1.22 22.27 12.46
N PHE A 84 1.44 20.97 12.43
CA PHE A 84 2.27 20.25 13.39
C PHE A 84 3.74 20.34 13.01
N ASN A 85 4.60 20.30 14.03
CA ASN A 85 6.03 20.16 13.85
C ASN A 85 6.40 18.68 13.90
N VAL A 86 7.09 18.18 12.88
CA VAL A 86 7.48 16.76 12.74
C VAL A 86 8.29 16.21 13.93
N PHE A 87 8.96 17.08 14.68
CA PHE A 87 9.78 16.73 15.85
C PHE A 87 9.01 16.71 17.17
N ASP A 88 7.74 17.12 17.18
CA ASP A 88 6.91 17.17 18.38
C ASP A 88 6.19 15.83 18.65
N ASP A 89 6.78 14.69 18.28
CA ASP A 89 6.17 13.36 18.46
C ASP A 89 5.95 12.97 19.94
N HIS A 90 6.76 13.52 20.85
CA HIS A 90 6.55 13.45 22.30
C HIS A 90 5.22 14.09 22.74
N LYS A 91 4.77 15.13 22.04
CA LYS A 91 3.51 15.84 22.30
C LYS A 91 2.35 15.29 21.46
N TYR A 92 2.68 14.80 20.26
CA TYR A 92 1.73 14.31 19.26
C TYR A 92 2.13 12.91 18.82
N PRO A 93 1.74 11.86 19.56
CA PRO A 93 2.17 10.48 19.29
C PRO A 93 1.82 9.97 17.88
N PHE A 94 0.80 10.55 17.23
CA PHE A 94 0.44 10.19 15.86
C PHE A 94 1.56 10.48 14.85
N LEU A 95 2.43 11.48 15.11
CA LEU A 95 3.58 11.78 14.24
C LEU A 95 4.58 10.62 14.21
N ARG A 96 4.67 9.86 15.31
CA ARG A 96 5.47 8.63 15.34
C ARG A 96 4.87 7.56 14.44
N HIS A 97 3.55 7.36 14.51
CA HIS A 97 2.87 6.41 13.63
C HIS A 97 2.99 6.80 12.16
N GLU A 98 3.00 8.09 11.83
CA GLU A 98 3.23 8.56 10.45
C GLU A 98 4.65 8.27 9.96
N LYS A 99 5.66 8.43 10.82
CA LYS A 99 7.05 8.03 10.52
C LYS A 99 7.14 6.52 10.29
N GLU A 100 6.51 5.73 11.15
CA GLU A 100 6.44 4.27 11.02
C GLU A 100 5.74 3.85 9.72
N TRP A 101 4.60 4.47 9.38
CA TRP A 101 3.89 4.27 8.12
C TRP A 101 4.76 4.59 6.90
N ALA A 102 5.42 5.76 6.91
CA ALA A 102 6.31 6.17 5.83
C ALA A 102 7.49 5.19 5.66
N GLU A 103 8.06 4.71 6.77
CA GLU A 103 9.12 3.70 6.77
C GLU A 103 8.63 2.38 6.14
N GLN A 104 7.43 1.93 6.50
CA GLN A 104 6.83 0.73 5.93
C GLN A 104 6.59 0.87 4.42
N CYS A 105 6.01 1.99 3.97
CA CYS A 105 5.81 2.25 2.54
C CYS A 105 7.13 2.20 1.77
N LEU A 106 8.18 2.87 2.28
CA LEU A 106 9.49 2.89 1.64
C LEU A 106 10.14 1.50 1.60
N LYS A 107 10.07 0.73 2.69
CA LYS A 107 10.60 -0.65 2.75
C LYS A 107 9.90 -1.59 1.77
N GLN A 108 8.60 -1.40 1.57
CA GLN A 108 7.77 -2.24 0.69
C GLN A 108 7.70 -1.74 -0.76
N ASN A 109 8.42 -0.66 -1.10
CA ASN A 109 8.37 0.01 -2.41
C ASN A 109 6.95 0.48 -2.80
N VAL A 110 6.12 0.84 -1.82
CA VAL A 110 4.82 1.48 -2.05
C VAL A 110 5.08 2.96 -2.41
N PRO A 111 4.52 3.45 -3.54
CA PRO A 111 4.65 4.86 -3.91
C PRO A 111 4.14 5.79 -2.80
N LEU A 112 5.02 6.67 -2.31
CA LEU A 112 4.73 7.60 -1.22
C LEU A 112 5.02 9.03 -1.65
N LEU A 113 4.01 9.91 -1.54
CA LEU A 113 4.13 11.35 -1.77
C LEU A 113 3.98 12.12 -0.45
N GLY A 114 4.98 12.91 -0.09
CA GLY A 114 4.93 13.81 1.08
C GLY A 114 4.75 15.26 0.64
N ILE A 115 3.79 15.97 1.23
CA ILE A 115 3.52 17.39 0.97
C ILE A 115 3.74 18.17 2.27
N CYS A 116 4.61 19.19 2.26
CA CYS A 116 4.91 20.03 3.42
C CYS A 116 5.32 19.19 4.65
N LEU A 117 4.47 19.06 5.68
CA LEU A 117 4.71 18.17 6.83
C LEU A 117 5.00 16.74 6.39
N GLY A 118 4.26 16.18 5.43
CA GLY A 118 4.53 14.84 4.91
C GLY A 118 5.92 14.70 4.28
N ALA A 119 6.45 15.75 3.65
CA ALA A 119 7.82 15.73 3.13
C ALA A 119 8.85 15.75 4.27
N GLN A 120 8.56 16.45 5.37
CA GLN A 120 9.39 16.42 6.58
C GLN A 120 9.37 15.04 7.23
N VAL A 121 8.20 14.38 7.32
CA VAL A 121 8.07 13.00 7.80
C VAL A 121 8.98 12.07 6.98
N MET A 122 8.87 12.12 5.65
CA MET A 122 9.75 11.32 4.77
C MET A 122 11.24 11.65 4.98
N ALA A 123 11.59 12.92 5.15
CA ALA A 123 12.96 13.35 5.39
C ALA A 123 13.51 12.83 6.72
N THR A 124 12.69 12.74 7.78
CA THR A 124 13.14 12.15 9.07
C THR A 124 13.43 10.67 8.93
N VAL A 125 12.53 9.91 8.30
CA VAL A 125 12.70 8.46 8.07
C VAL A 125 13.92 8.17 7.19
N LEU A 126 14.08 8.93 6.10
CA LEU A 126 15.25 8.79 5.23
C LEU A 126 16.52 9.29 5.94
N GLY A 127 16.51 10.40 6.67
CA GLY A 127 17.71 10.88 7.37
C GLY A 127 18.22 9.90 8.43
N GLU A 128 17.32 9.30 9.19
CA GLU A 128 17.64 8.37 10.28
C GLU A 128 18.07 6.99 9.76
N GLY A 129 17.40 6.44 8.74
CA GLY A 129 17.73 5.13 8.18
C GLY A 129 18.79 5.15 7.07
N TRP A 130 18.81 6.19 6.23
CA TRP A 130 19.63 6.21 5.02
C TRP A 130 21.11 6.41 5.31
N THR A 131 21.49 7.12 6.38
CA THR A 131 22.89 7.23 6.82
C THR A 131 23.51 5.87 7.15
N SER A 132 22.73 4.92 7.66
CA SER A 132 23.19 3.54 7.90
C SER A 132 23.35 2.73 6.60
N SER A 133 22.44 2.93 5.63
CA SER A 133 22.49 2.26 4.31
C SER A 133 23.49 2.86 3.33
N TRP A 134 23.88 4.12 3.51
CA TRP A 134 24.90 4.78 2.68
C TRP A 134 26.27 4.12 2.84
N ARG A 135 26.57 3.59 4.03
CA ARG A 135 27.80 2.82 4.29
C ARG A 135 27.84 1.47 3.57
N SER A 136 26.71 0.93 3.13
CA SER A 136 26.63 -0.38 2.47
C SER A 136 26.56 -0.30 0.93
N GLY A 137 26.72 0.89 0.34
CA GLY A 137 27.03 1.06 -1.08
C GLY A 137 25.94 0.61 -2.06
N ARG A 138 24.68 0.52 -1.63
CA ARG A 138 23.59 -0.04 -2.45
C ARG A 138 22.46 0.95 -2.67
N VAL A 139 22.69 1.99 -3.46
CA VAL A 139 21.59 2.75 -4.08
C VAL A 139 21.98 3.11 -5.51
N ARG A 140 21.14 2.69 -6.47
CA ARG A 140 21.20 3.06 -7.89
C ARG A 140 19.97 3.91 -8.18
N LEU A 141 20.17 5.19 -8.46
CA LEU A 141 19.11 6.06 -8.99
C LEU A 141 18.83 5.65 -10.45
N LEU A 142 17.54 5.50 -10.78
CA LEU A 142 17.07 5.45 -12.17
C LEU A 142 17.02 6.88 -12.73
#